data_AF-A0AA40MG41-F1
#
_entry.id   AF-A0AA40MG41-F1
#
_cell.length_a   1.000
_cell.length_b   1.000
_cell.length_c   1.000
_cell.angle_alpha   90.00
_cell.angle_beta   90.00
_cell.angle_gamma   90.00
#
_symmetry.space_group_name_H-M   'P 1'
#
loop_
_entity.id
_entity.type
_entity.pdbx_description
1 polymer ?
#
loop_
_entity_poly.entity_id
_entity_poly.type
_entity_poly.pdbx_seq_one_letter_code
_entity_poly.pdbx_strand_id
1 'polypeptide(L)'
;MNETDDAPLHARVRLFLCGDVMTGRGIDQILPHPGAPRLYERYCRSARDYVRLAERANGELPARVDCAYPWGDALAELDRVRPHVRIVNLETAITTSDARWPDKAVLYRMHPRNVGCVSSARIDCCVLANNHSLDWGRKGLADTLDTLRRAGIRTAGAGDDDAHAARPATLGVAPGRRVLVYAYAAETSGVPPSWAATPRRGGLNYLADLSSGRATQIGERIAAQRREGDLVVVSLHWGGNWGFEIGDDEHAFAHRLIDTGAADIVYGHSSHHVKGIEIYRERLILYGCGDCLNDYEGIHGHQPFRPDLALMYFPVLDAGSGALVELSAVPMQIRNLRLQRAPADGKAWLHAVLERESRRFGTHVSACDVDGLHVHW
;
A
#
# COMPACT_ATOMS: atom_id res chain seq x y z
N MET A 1 41.51 10.83 29.21
CA MET A 1 40.60 11.99 29.09
C MET A 1 40.96 12.71 27.80
N ASN A 2 40.19 12.71 26.72
CA ASN A 2 38.90 12.09 26.39
C ASN A 2 39.02 11.69 24.91
N GLU A 3 38.83 10.40 24.61
CA GLU A 3 38.33 10.01 23.30
C GLU A 3 36.87 10.44 23.27
N THR A 4 36.57 11.52 22.56
CA THR A 4 35.20 11.81 22.15
C THR A 4 34.85 10.78 21.10
N ASP A 5 34.11 9.78 21.57
CA ASP A 5 33.34 8.80 20.82
C ASP A 5 32.36 9.53 19.88
N ASP A 6 32.88 10.00 18.75
CA ASP A 6 32.10 10.60 17.67
C ASP A 6 31.67 9.46 16.74
N ALA A 7 30.92 8.51 17.29
CA ALA A 7 30.15 7.58 16.47
C ALA A 7 29.17 8.44 15.65
N PRO A 8 29.21 8.39 14.31
CA PRO A 8 28.32 9.22 13.51
C PRO A 8 26.89 8.88 13.89
N LEU A 9 26.15 9.87 14.40
CA LEU A 9 24.70 9.80 14.62
C LEU A 9 24.10 9.13 13.39
N HIS A 10 23.65 7.88 13.53
CA HIS A 10 23.16 7.12 12.39
C HIS A 10 22.03 7.91 11.73
N ALA A 11 22.19 8.24 10.45
CA ALA A 11 21.19 9.02 9.72
C ALA A 11 19.84 8.28 9.76
N ARG A 12 18.75 8.98 10.07
CA ARG A 12 17.41 8.37 10.16
C ARG A 12 16.64 8.56 8.86
N VAL A 13 16.02 7.51 8.35
CA VAL A 13 15.12 7.56 7.19
C VAL A 13 13.70 7.27 7.62
N ARG A 14 12.86 8.31 7.59
CA ARG A 14 11.41 8.20 7.78
C ARG A 14 10.70 7.94 6.46
N LEU A 15 9.84 6.93 6.41
CA LEU A 15 8.95 6.65 5.28
C LEU A 15 7.49 7.00 5.62
N PHE A 16 6.65 7.11 4.61
CA PHE A 16 5.20 7.01 4.71
C PHE A 16 4.73 5.77 3.94
N LEU A 17 3.98 4.91 4.64
CA LEU A 17 3.31 3.73 4.11
C LEU A 17 1.82 3.80 4.50
N CYS A 18 0.94 3.17 3.73
CA CYS A 18 -0.49 3.09 4.05
C CYS A 18 -1.15 1.83 3.50
N GLY A 19 -2.44 1.67 3.71
CA GLY A 19 -3.24 0.67 3.02
C GLY A 19 -3.40 0.90 1.50
N ASP A 20 -4.27 0.11 0.90
CA ASP A 20 -4.55 0.10 -0.52
C ASP A 20 -5.24 1.41 -0.97
N VAL A 21 -4.76 1.98 -2.08
CA VAL A 21 -5.30 3.21 -2.68
C VAL A 21 -6.16 2.82 -3.87
N MET A 22 -7.47 2.76 -3.64
CA MET A 22 -8.49 2.39 -4.62
C MET A 22 -9.35 3.60 -4.96
N THR A 23 -9.13 4.18 -6.13
CA THR A 23 -9.83 5.40 -6.57
C THR A 23 -10.76 5.15 -7.76
N GLY A 24 -10.73 3.94 -8.34
CA GLY A 24 -11.26 3.67 -9.67
C GLY A 24 -12.77 3.41 -9.81
N ARG A 25 -13.58 3.86 -8.86
CA ARG A 25 -15.04 3.70 -8.89
C ARG A 25 -15.73 4.97 -8.37
N GLY A 26 -16.30 4.97 -7.16
CA GLY A 26 -17.02 6.11 -6.58
C GLY A 26 -16.17 7.37 -6.51
N ILE A 27 -14.91 7.27 -6.08
CA ILE A 27 -13.96 8.39 -6.03
C ILE A 27 -13.74 8.99 -7.43
N ASP A 28 -13.41 8.17 -8.44
CA ASP A 28 -13.23 8.65 -9.82
C ASP A 28 -14.46 9.42 -10.35
N GLN A 29 -15.67 9.03 -9.94
CA GLN A 29 -16.91 9.70 -10.38
C GLN A 29 -17.11 11.12 -9.84
N ILE A 30 -16.48 11.47 -8.72
CA ILE A 30 -16.51 12.84 -8.16
C ILE A 30 -15.31 13.68 -8.59
N LEU A 31 -14.25 13.08 -9.14
CA LEU A 31 -13.07 13.79 -9.63
C LEU A 31 -13.35 14.60 -10.92
N PRO A 32 -12.44 15.50 -11.35
CA PRO A 32 -12.69 16.42 -12.47
C PRO A 32 -12.99 15.73 -13.81
N HIS A 33 -12.37 14.58 -14.07
CA HIS A 33 -12.48 13.86 -15.34
C HIS A 33 -12.95 12.41 -15.13
N PRO A 34 -14.19 12.17 -14.70
CA PRO A 34 -14.65 10.82 -14.39
C PRO A 34 -14.64 9.94 -15.64
N GLY A 35 -14.24 8.69 -15.48
CA GLY A 35 -14.37 7.64 -16.49
C GLY A 35 -15.83 7.23 -16.71
N ALA A 36 -16.05 6.39 -17.72
CA ALA A 36 -17.39 5.85 -17.98
C ALA A 36 -17.88 5.06 -16.74
N PRO A 37 -19.07 5.38 -16.20
CA PRO A 37 -19.50 4.87 -14.91
C PRO A 37 -19.93 3.41 -14.94
N ARG A 38 -19.96 2.74 -16.10
CA ARG A 38 -20.48 1.38 -16.22
C ARG A 38 -19.59 0.40 -15.45
N LEU A 39 -20.20 -0.39 -14.59
CA LEU A 39 -19.59 -1.51 -13.90
C LEU A 39 -20.13 -2.84 -14.44
N TYR A 40 -19.41 -3.92 -14.14
CA TYR A 40 -19.71 -5.29 -14.59
C TYR A 40 -19.92 -6.24 -13.40
N GLU A 41 -20.11 -5.68 -12.22
CA GLU A 41 -20.37 -6.42 -10.99
C GLU A 41 -21.81 -6.94 -11.00
N ARG A 42 -22.07 -8.02 -10.26
CA ARG A 42 -23.42 -8.62 -10.22
C ARG A 42 -24.43 -7.75 -9.48
N TYR A 43 -23.97 -6.97 -8.51
CA TYR A 43 -24.79 -6.21 -7.56
C TYR A 43 -24.77 -4.70 -7.82
N CYS A 44 -23.81 -4.19 -8.59
CA CYS A 44 -23.68 -2.78 -8.91
C CYS A 44 -23.39 -2.60 -10.40
N ARG A 45 -24.15 -1.74 -11.08
CA ARG A 45 -24.01 -1.51 -12.53
C ARG A 45 -23.40 -0.15 -12.85
N SER A 46 -23.34 0.76 -11.87
CA SER A 46 -22.80 2.09 -12.05
C SER A 46 -21.88 2.49 -10.91
N ALA A 47 -20.69 3.01 -11.21
CA ALA A 47 -19.79 3.62 -10.23
C ALA A 47 -20.45 4.78 -9.47
N ARG A 48 -21.49 5.40 -10.05
CA ARG A 48 -22.31 6.44 -9.39
C ARG A 48 -23.17 5.88 -8.26
N ASP A 49 -23.44 4.57 -8.23
CA ASP A 49 -24.13 3.94 -7.10
C ASP A 49 -23.27 3.98 -5.84
N TYR A 50 -21.95 3.91 -5.94
CA TYR A 50 -21.03 4.08 -4.81
C TYR A 50 -21.06 5.51 -4.25
N VAL A 51 -21.15 6.52 -5.13
CA VAL A 51 -21.37 7.91 -4.70
C VAL A 51 -22.70 8.03 -3.95
N ARG A 52 -23.79 7.45 -4.48
CA ARG A 52 -25.09 7.44 -3.80
C ARG A 52 -25.10 6.68 -2.48
N LEU A 53 -24.30 5.62 -2.35
CA LEU A 53 -24.13 4.88 -1.09
C LEU A 53 -23.44 5.76 -0.04
N ALA A 54 -22.35 6.43 -0.43
CA ALA A 54 -21.66 7.39 0.43
C ALA A 54 -22.58 8.56 0.84
N GLU A 55 -23.36 9.11 -0.09
CA GLU A 55 -24.33 10.18 0.20
C GLU A 55 -25.42 9.75 1.20
N ARG A 56 -25.95 8.53 1.05
CA ARG A 56 -26.93 7.99 2.01
C ARG A 56 -26.34 7.77 3.39
N ALA A 57 -25.07 7.38 3.47
CA ALA A 57 -24.40 7.12 4.74
C ALA A 57 -23.97 8.41 5.45
N ASN A 58 -23.47 9.40 4.69
CA ASN A 58 -22.69 10.51 5.23
C ASN A 58 -23.14 11.91 4.77
N GLY A 59 -24.27 12.01 4.06
CA GLY A 59 -24.80 13.27 3.55
C GLY A 59 -24.25 13.64 2.18
N GLU A 60 -24.82 14.71 1.60
CA GLU A 60 -24.56 15.13 0.22
C GLU A 60 -23.07 15.35 -0.08
N LEU A 61 -22.63 14.86 -1.24
CA LEU A 61 -21.27 15.05 -1.74
C LEU A 61 -21.24 16.20 -2.76
N PRO A 62 -20.13 16.95 -2.85
CA PRO A 62 -19.95 17.90 -3.94
C PRO A 62 -19.99 17.17 -5.30
N ALA A 63 -20.70 17.75 -6.28
CA ALA A 63 -20.87 17.11 -7.59
C ALA A 63 -19.54 16.88 -8.34
N ARG A 64 -18.56 17.77 -8.12
CA ARG A 64 -17.18 17.67 -8.60
C ARG A 64 -16.24 18.22 -7.53
N VAL A 65 -15.13 17.53 -7.31
CA VAL A 65 -14.07 17.93 -6.38
C VAL A 65 -12.74 18.03 -7.11
N ASP A 66 -11.78 18.72 -6.50
CA ASP A 66 -10.41 18.72 -6.99
C ASP A 66 -9.72 17.36 -6.74
N CYS A 67 -8.55 17.19 -7.34
CA CYS A 67 -7.75 15.98 -7.19
C CYS A 67 -7.14 15.80 -5.78
N ALA A 68 -7.12 16.82 -4.92
CA ALA A 68 -6.58 16.72 -3.57
C ALA A 68 -7.63 16.21 -2.57
N TYR A 69 -8.91 16.43 -2.88
CA TYR A 69 -10.04 16.13 -2.01
C TYR A 69 -10.01 14.75 -1.34
N PRO A 70 -9.74 13.62 -2.05
CA PRO A 70 -9.78 12.30 -1.40
C PRO A 70 -8.75 12.15 -0.27
N TRP A 71 -7.62 12.87 -0.34
CA TRP A 71 -6.61 12.80 0.71
C TRP A 71 -6.98 13.61 1.95
N GLY A 72 -7.86 14.61 1.83
CA GLY A 72 -8.36 15.42 2.95
C GLY A 72 -7.29 15.78 3.99
N ASP A 73 -7.51 15.38 5.23
CA ASP A 73 -6.65 15.73 6.37
C ASP A 73 -5.27 15.04 6.29
N ALA A 74 -5.13 13.96 5.50
CA ALA A 74 -3.86 13.23 5.33
C ALA A 74 -2.78 14.11 4.70
N LEU A 75 -3.14 15.10 3.86
CA LEU A 75 -2.17 16.03 3.28
C LEU A 75 -1.47 16.86 4.36
N ALA A 76 -2.23 17.35 5.35
CA ALA A 76 -1.67 18.07 6.49
C ALA A 76 -0.74 17.18 7.33
N GLU A 77 -1.05 15.88 7.47
CA GLU A 77 -0.16 14.94 8.15
C GLU A 77 1.15 14.71 7.38
N LEU A 78 1.09 14.52 6.07
CA LEU A 78 2.29 14.38 5.23
C LEU A 78 3.16 15.63 5.29
N ASP A 79 2.55 16.81 5.33
CA ASP A 79 3.23 18.10 5.46
C ASP A 79 3.85 18.30 6.85
N ARG A 80 3.17 17.84 7.90
CA ARG A 80 3.65 17.89 9.29
C ARG A 80 4.83 16.94 9.51
N VAL A 81 4.68 15.69 9.09
CA VAL A 81 5.64 14.60 9.36
C VAL A 81 6.87 14.68 8.45
N ARG A 82 6.69 15.16 7.21
CA ARG A 82 7.74 15.29 6.18
C ARG A 82 8.55 14.00 5.99
N PRO A 83 7.90 12.88 5.60
CA PRO A 83 8.62 11.65 5.28
C PRO A 83 9.57 11.89 4.10
N HIS A 84 10.70 11.19 4.09
CA HIS A 84 11.68 11.25 3.01
C HIS A 84 11.16 10.57 1.74
N VAL A 85 10.31 9.55 1.92
CA VAL A 85 9.76 8.71 0.85
C VAL A 85 8.32 8.35 1.18
N ARG A 86 7.44 8.41 0.17
CA ARG A 86 6.01 8.10 0.25
C ARG A 86 5.68 6.96 -0.71
N ILE A 87 5.26 5.81 -0.17
CA ILE A 87 4.98 4.59 -0.94
C ILE A 87 3.54 4.19 -0.69
N VAL A 88 2.81 3.84 -1.75
CA VAL A 88 1.43 3.34 -1.67
C VAL A 88 1.26 2.11 -2.55
N ASN A 89 0.37 1.20 -2.17
CA ASN A 89 -0.19 0.22 -3.10
C ASN A 89 -1.31 0.85 -3.89
N LEU A 90 -1.10 1.05 -5.20
CA LEU A 90 -2.11 1.59 -6.08
C LEU A 90 -2.90 0.43 -6.68
N GLU A 91 -4.07 0.17 -6.10
CA GLU A 91 -4.93 -0.96 -6.43
C GLU A 91 -6.05 -0.52 -7.39
N THR A 92 -5.65 0.21 -8.43
CA THR A 92 -6.55 0.75 -9.44
C THR A 92 -5.80 0.94 -10.74
N ALA A 93 -6.36 0.45 -11.84
CA ALA A 93 -5.84 0.74 -13.17
C ALA A 93 -6.15 2.20 -13.57
N ILE A 94 -5.15 2.88 -14.12
CA ILE A 94 -5.28 4.24 -14.66
C ILE A 94 -5.34 4.16 -16.19
N THR A 95 -6.56 4.14 -16.74
CA THR A 95 -6.75 3.91 -18.18
C THR A 95 -8.14 4.34 -18.66
N THR A 96 -8.26 4.60 -19.96
CA THR A 96 -9.57 4.70 -20.66
C THR A 96 -9.90 3.45 -21.46
N SER A 97 -9.09 2.40 -21.37
CA SER A 97 -9.29 1.13 -22.06
C SER A 97 -10.57 0.45 -21.60
N ASP A 98 -11.30 -0.14 -22.54
CA ASP A 98 -12.45 -1.01 -22.28
C ASP A 98 -12.08 -2.51 -22.36
N ALA A 99 -10.78 -2.84 -22.44
CA ALA A 99 -10.27 -4.21 -22.55
C ALA A 99 -10.33 -4.97 -21.20
N ARG A 100 -11.53 -5.10 -20.64
CA ARG A 100 -11.81 -5.79 -19.38
C ARG A 100 -11.22 -7.19 -19.33
N TRP A 101 -10.62 -7.55 -18.21
CA TRP A 101 -10.24 -8.94 -17.96
C TRP A 101 -11.49 -9.82 -17.85
N PRO A 102 -11.58 -10.94 -18.62
CA PRO A 102 -12.75 -11.82 -18.58
C PRO A 102 -13.08 -12.32 -17.17
N ASP A 103 -14.37 -12.41 -16.86
CA ASP A 103 -14.93 -12.99 -15.63
C ASP A 103 -14.46 -12.40 -14.30
N LYS A 104 -13.71 -11.29 -14.35
CA LYS A 104 -13.34 -10.55 -13.15
C LYS A 104 -14.56 -9.88 -12.52
N ALA A 105 -14.77 -10.14 -11.23
CA ALA A 105 -15.96 -9.74 -10.50
C ALA A 105 -16.03 -8.23 -10.23
N VAL A 106 -14.93 -7.62 -9.78
CA VAL A 106 -14.81 -6.21 -9.40
C VAL A 106 -13.69 -5.58 -10.23
N LEU A 107 -13.93 -4.40 -10.80
CA LEU A 107 -12.99 -3.73 -11.70
C LEU A 107 -12.84 -2.27 -11.30
N TYR A 108 -11.62 -1.84 -11.03
CA TYR A 108 -11.29 -0.44 -10.76
C TYR A 108 -10.70 0.23 -11.99
N ARG A 109 -11.20 1.43 -12.30
CA ARG A 109 -10.68 2.28 -13.37
C ARG A 109 -10.70 3.75 -12.95
N MET A 110 -9.53 4.36 -12.84
CA MET A 110 -9.42 5.81 -12.76
C MET A 110 -9.06 6.37 -14.13
N HIS A 111 -9.69 7.46 -14.54
CA HIS A 111 -9.35 8.13 -15.79
C HIS A 111 -7.92 8.73 -15.72
N PRO A 112 -7.06 8.61 -16.76
CA PRO A 112 -5.69 9.12 -16.72
C PRO A 112 -5.53 10.61 -16.41
N ARG A 113 -6.50 11.44 -16.83
CA ARG A 113 -6.51 12.88 -16.49
C ARG A 113 -6.73 13.16 -14.99
N ASN A 114 -7.14 12.16 -14.21
CA ASN A 114 -7.25 12.24 -12.76
C ASN A 114 -5.97 11.80 -12.04
N VAL A 115 -4.81 11.61 -12.72
CA VAL A 115 -3.53 11.27 -12.07
C VAL A 115 -3.10 12.28 -10.99
N GLY A 116 -3.63 13.51 -11.07
CA GLY A 116 -3.52 14.48 -9.98
C GLY A 116 -3.98 13.92 -8.64
N CYS A 117 -4.96 13.00 -8.63
CA CYS A 117 -5.43 12.34 -7.41
C CYS A 117 -4.30 11.62 -6.68
N VAL A 118 -3.39 10.96 -7.39
CA VAL A 118 -2.22 10.32 -6.77
C VAL A 118 -1.14 11.36 -6.47
N SER A 119 -0.93 12.31 -7.39
CA SER A 119 0.16 13.28 -7.30
C SER A 119 -0.04 14.33 -6.19
N SER A 120 -1.28 14.62 -5.77
CA SER A 120 -1.61 15.58 -4.70
C SER A 120 -0.93 15.23 -3.37
N ALA A 121 -0.78 13.94 -3.06
CA ALA A 121 -0.07 13.47 -1.87
C ALA A 121 1.46 13.41 -2.04
N ARG A 122 1.99 13.86 -3.19
CA ARG A 122 3.42 13.83 -3.56
C ARG A 122 4.03 12.44 -3.41
N ILE A 123 3.27 11.41 -3.83
CA ILE A 123 3.70 10.01 -3.77
C ILE A 123 4.93 9.79 -4.65
N ASP A 124 5.97 9.19 -4.08
CA ASP A 124 7.23 8.92 -4.79
C ASP A 124 7.17 7.59 -5.55
N CYS A 125 6.46 6.59 -4.99
CA CYS A 125 6.34 5.26 -5.56
C CYS A 125 4.95 4.65 -5.39
N CYS A 126 4.39 4.12 -6.49
CA CYS A 126 3.24 3.23 -6.47
C CYS A 126 3.69 1.78 -6.69
N VAL A 127 3.41 0.88 -5.75
CA VAL A 127 3.50 -0.55 -6.03
C VAL A 127 2.26 -1.01 -6.79
N LEU A 128 2.47 -1.83 -7.81
CA LEU A 128 1.44 -2.30 -8.76
C LEU A 128 1.32 -3.84 -8.79
N ALA A 129 2.10 -4.55 -7.99
CA ALA A 129 1.96 -5.99 -7.85
C ALA A 129 0.75 -6.30 -6.96
N ASN A 130 -0.45 -6.14 -7.50
CA ASN A 130 -1.70 -6.43 -6.82
C ASN A 130 -2.70 -7.07 -7.78
N ASN A 131 -3.78 -7.59 -7.21
CA ASN A 131 -4.83 -8.27 -7.95
C ASN A 131 -5.64 -7.33 -8.85
N HIS A 132 -5.52 -6.00 -8.83
CA HIS A 132 -6.32 -5.07 -9.65
C HIS A 132 -5.57 -4.38 -10.81
N SER A 133 -4.27 -4.64 -10.96
CA SER A 133 -3.44 -3.96 -11.96
C SER A 133 -3.68 -4.38 -13.42
N LEU A 134 -4.34 -5.53 -13.66
CA LEU A 134 -4.76 -5.97 -15.01
C LEU A 134 -6.28 -5.98 -15.21
N ASP A 135 -7.04 -5.24 -14.41
CA ASP A 135 -8.51 -5.13 -14.55
C ASP A 135 -8.96 -4.84 -15.98
N TRP A 136 -8.20 -3.99 -16.67
CA TRP A 136 -8.45 -3.59 -18.06
C TRP A 136 -7.39 -4.12 -19.02
N GLY A 137 -6.91 -5.33 -18.70
CA GLY A 137 -5.95 -6.08 -19.47
C GLY A 137 -4.58 -5.40 -19.52
N ARG A 138 -3.71 -5.94 -20.37
CA ARG A 138 -2.33 -5.44 -20.51
C ARG A 138 -2.27 -4.03 -21.11
N LYS A 139 -3.30 -3.64 -21.88
CA LYS A 139 -3.45 -2.25 -22.34
C LYS A 139 -3.68 -1.30 -21.16
N GLY A 140 -4.56 -1.68 -20.23
CA GLY A 140 -4.79 -0.91 -19.01
C GLY A 140 -3.55 -0.82 -18.12
N LEU A 141 -2.80 -1.91 -17.98
CA LEU A 141 -1.51 -1.90 -17.28
C LEU A 141 -0.50 -0.96 -17.94
N ALA A 142 -0.33 -1.05 -19.27
CA ALA A 142 0.58 -0.18 -20.01
C ALA A 142 0.20 1.30 -19.87
N ASP A 143 -1.09 1.63 -19.94
CA ASP A 143 -1.58 3.00 -19.73
C ASP A 143 -1.31 3.48 -18.30
N THR A 144 -1.41 2.59 -17.32
CA THR A 144 -1.13 2.90 -15.91
C THR A 144 0.34 3.23 -15.72
N LEU A 145 1.24 2.37 -16.20
CA LEU A 145 2.70 2.58 -16.15
C LEU A 145 3.10 3.89 -16.83
N ASP A 146 2.56 4.15 -18.03
CA ASP A 146 2.87 5.33 -18.82
C ASP A 146 2.33 6.63 -18.17
N THR A 147 1.14 6.56 -17.55
CA THR A 147 0.55 7.70 -16.83
C THR A 147 1.33 8.05 -15.57
N LEU A 148 1.71 7.06 -14.76
CA LEU A 148 2.54 7.28 -13.55
C LEU A 148 3.94 7.79 -13.90
N ARG A 149 4.56 7.22 -14.95
CA ARG A 149 5.86 7.68 -15.47
C ARG A 149 5.81 9.15 -15.90
N ARG A 150 4.75 9.57 -16.62
CA ARG A 150 4.56 10.97 -17.01
C ARG A 150 4.33 11.90 -15.82
N ALA A 151 3.71 11.41 -14.76
CA ALA A 151 3.55 12.15 -13.51
C ALA A 151 4.82 12.18 -12.64
N GLY A 152 5.91 11.52 -13.06
CA GLY A 152 7.15 11.45 -12.29
C GLY A 152 7.13 10.45 -11.13
N ILE A 153 6.09 9.63 -11.03
CA ILE A 153 5.91 8.64 -9.95
C ILE A 153 6.60 7.34 -10.36
N ARG A 154 7.44 6.79 -9.47
CA ARG A 154 8.10 5.50 -9.71
C ARG A 154 7.13 4.34 -9.49
N THR A 155 7.41 3.21 -10.12
CA THR A 155 6.59 2.00 -10.00
C THR A 155 7.45 0.80 -9.66
N ALA A 156 6.85 -0.16 -8.93
CA ALA A 156 7.46 -1.46 -8.65
C ALA A 156 6.41 -2.58 -8.78
N GLY A 157 6.86 -3.78 -9.17
CA GLY A 157 6.05 -4.99 -9.17
C GLY A 157 5.19 -5.24 -10.41
N ALA A 158 5.24 -4.34 -11.40
CA ALA A 158 4.65 -4.55 -12.71
C ALA A 158 5.50 -3.87 -13.78
N GLY A 159 5.44 -4.36 -15.02
CA GLY A 159 6.27 -3.84 -16.10
C GLY A 159 5.85 -4.35 -17.48
N ASP A 160 6.56 -3.88 -18.49
CA ASP A 160 6.37 -4.23 -19.91
C ASP A 160 6.90 -5.64 -20.26
N ASP A 161 7.71 -6.20 -19.36
CA ASP A 161 8.25 -7.57 -19.38
C ASP A 161 8.60 -7.99 -17.94
N ASP A 162 9.12 -9.21 -17.78
CA ASP A 162 9.49 -9.77 -16.48
C ASP A 162 10.69 -9.06 -15.83
N ALA A 163 11.67 -8.61 -16.62
CA ALA A 163 12.80 -7.83 -16.13
C ALA A 163 12.35 -6.48 -15.55
N HIS A 164 11.43 -5.77 -16.22
CA HIS A 164 10.85 -4.52 -15.74
C HIS A 164 10.00 -4.77 -14.48
N ALA A 165 9.14 -5.79 -14.48
CA ALA A 165 8.30 -6.11 -13.33
C ALA A 165 9.11 -6.48 -12.07
N ALA A 166 10.23 -7.18 -12.23
CA ALA A 166 11.11 -7.59 -11.14
C ALA A 166 12.09 -6.48 -10.67
N ARG A 167 12.24 -5.39 -11.44
CA ARG A 167 13.14 -4.29 -11.09
C ARG A 167 12.55 -3.47 -9.94
N PRO A 168 13.36 -3.10 -8.92
CA PRO A 168 12.85 -2.26 -7.85
C PRO A 168 12.64 -0.82 -8.32
N ALA A 169 11.69 -0.12 -7.67
CA ALA A 169 11.75 1.33 -7.66
C ALA A 169 12.94 1.77 -6.79
N THR A 170 13.76 2.69 -7.29
CA THR A 170 14.93 3.21 -6.56
C THR A 170 14.71 4.69 -6.26
N LEU A 171 14.69 5.03 -4.96
CA LEU A 171 14.37 6.37 -4.46
C LEU A 171 15.56 6.91 -3.67
N GLY A 172 16.17 8.01 -4.12
CA GLY A 172 17.29 8.63 -3.42
C GLY A 172 16.80 9.47 -2.24
N VAL A 173 17.36 9.26 -1.05
CA VAL A 173 16.98 10.00 0.17
C VAL A 173 18.09 10.90 0.71
N ALA A 174 19.34 10.60 0.35
CA ALA A 174 20.54 11.40 0.62
C ALA A 174 21.65 10.96 -0.35
N PRO A 175 22.77 11.71 -0.48
CA PRO A 175 23.90 11.27 -1.29
C PRO A 175 24.36 9.85 -0.90
N GLY A 176 24.40 8.95 -1.88
CA GLY A 176 24.77 7.55 -1.65
C GLY A 176 23.72 6.71 -0.89
N ARG A 177 22.54 7.26 -0.57
CA ARG A 177 21.50 6.59 0.21
C ARG A 177 20.21 6.41 -0.58
N ARG A 178 19.70 5.19 -0.63
CA ARG A 178 18.52 4.86 -1.43
C ARG A 178 17.55 3.97 -0.66
N VAL A 179 16.27 4.10 -0.99
CA VAL A 179 15.22 3.14 -0.66
C VAL A 179 14.92 2.35 -1.93
N LEU A 180 15.04 1.03 -1.87
CA LEU A 180 14.66 0.10 -2.93
C LEU A 180 13.30 -0.51 -2.58
N VAL A 181 12.35 -0.45 -3.50
CA VAL A 181 11.02 -1.04 -3.33
C VAL A 181 10.86 -2.19 -4.30
N TYR A 182 10.82 -3.41 -3.79
CA TYR A 182 10.40 -4.59 -4.54
C TYR A 182 8.94 -4.88 -4.22
N ALA A 183 8.19 -5.39 -5.19
CA ALA A 183 6.79 -5.73 -4.97
C ALA A 183 6.42 -7.04 -5.67
N TYR A 184 5.62 -7.87 -5.02
CA TYR A 184 5.19 -9.18 -5.50
C TYR A 184 3.68 -9.38 -5.29
N ALA A 185 3.03 -10.00 -6.29
CA ALA A 185 1.61 -10.31 -6.27
C ALA A 185 1.44 -11.82 -6.10
N ALA A 186 0.98 -12.26 -4.93
CA ALA A 186 0.85 -13.68 -4.63
C ALA A 186 -0.40 -14.29 -5.25
N GLU A 187 -0.36 -15.57 -5.61
CA GLU A 187 -1.54 -16.30 -6.06
C GLU A 187 -2.63 -16.35 -4.96
N THR A 188 -2.22 -16.36 -3.70
CA THR A 188 -3.12 -16.40 -2.53
C THR A 188 -4.07 -15.20 -2.44
N SER A 189 -3.73 -14.06 -3.07
CA SER A 189 -4.59 -12.88 -3.17
C SER A 189 -5.44 -12.84 -4.44
N GLY A 190 -5.62 -13.98 -5.10
CA GLY A 190 -6.46 -14.11 -6.30
C GLY A 190 -5.80 -13.62 -7.59
N VAL A 191 -4.48 -13.44 -7.62
CA VAL A 191 -3.73 -13.09 -8.83
C VAL A 191 -3.46 -14.38 -9.63
N PRO A 192 -4.00 -14.55 -10.84
CA PRO A 192 -3.79 -15.77 -11.60
C PRO A 192 -2.39 -15.81 -12.25
N PRO A 193 -1.80 -17.00 -12.47
CA PRO A 193 -0.52 -17.13 -13.17
C PRO A 193 -0.48 -16.48 -14.56
N SER A 194 -1.64 -16.38 -15.22
CA SER A 194 -1.78 -15.72 -16.53
C SER A 194 -1.42 -14.23 -16.49
N TRP A 195 -1.41 -13.60 -15.33
CA TRP A 195 -1.03 -12.18 -15.15
C TRP A 195 0.46 -11.97 -15.00
N ALA A 196 1.24 -13.03 -14.78
CA ALA A 196 2.69 -12.96 -14.72
C ALA A 196 3.26 -12.30 -15.98
N ALA A 197 4.21 -11.39 -15.75
CA ALA A 197 5.06 -10.85 -16.80
C ALA A 197 5.94 -11.97 -17.38
N THR A 198 6.30 -11.84 -18.65
CA THR A 198 7.25 -12.74 -19.34
C THR A 198 8.23 -11.90 -20.16
N PRO A 199 9.32 -12.49 -20.71
CA PRO A 199 10.30 -11.73 -21.49
C PRO A 199 9.75 -11.00 -22.72
N ARG A 200 8.51 -11.30 -23.13
CA ARG A 200 7.86 -10.71 -24.31
C ARG A 200 6.47 -10.15 -24.01
N ARG A 201 6.09 -10.04 -22.74
CA ARG A 201 4.73 -9.67 -22.35
C ARG A 201 4.67 -9.04 -20.97
N GLY A 202 4.20 -7.79 -20.93
CA GLY A 202 4.06 -7.05 -19.68
C GLY A 202 3.01 -7.62 -18.76
N GLY A 203 3.23 -7.52 -17.45
CA GLY A 203 2.41 -8.14 -16.42
C GLY A 203 2.97 -7.85 -15.04
N LEU A 204 2.62 -8.71 -14.08
CA LEU A 204 3.03 -8.59 -12.68
C LEU A 204 4.28 -9.40 -12.37
N ASN A 205 5.01 -8.94 -11.35
CA ASN A 205 6.00 -9.73 -10.65
C ASN A 205 5.27 -10.75 -9.75
N TYR A 206 4.81 -11.82 -10.39
CA TYR A 206 3.91 -12.79 -9.80
C TYR A 206 4.66 -13.78 -8.91
N LEU A 207 4.00 -14.16 -7.81
CA LEU A 207 4.51 -15.06 -6.78
C LEU A 207 3.55 -16.25 -6.62
N ALA A 208 3.97 -17.41 -7.13
CA ALA A 208 3.11 -18.60 -7.18
C ALA A 208 2.80 -19.20 -5.80
N ASP A 209 3.74 -19.10 -4.86
CA ASP A 209 3.65 -19.70 -3.54
C ASP A 209 4.44 -18.88 -2.51
N LEU A 210 4.12 -19.07 -1.23
CA LEU A 210 4.81 -18.46 -0.09
C LEU A 210 5.78 -19.44 0.59
N SER A 211 6.50 -20.28 -0.19
CA SER A 211 7.47 -21.22 0.38
C SER A 211 8.76 -20.53 0.85
N SER A 212 9.39 -21.12 1.87
CA SER A 212 10.71 -20.67 2.36
C SER A 212 11.80 -20.70 1.27
N GLY A 213 11.74 -21.69 0.37
CA GLY A 213 12.66 -21.77 -0.78
C GLY A 213 12.48 -20.58 -1.73
N ARG A 214 11.24 -20.16 -1.98
CA ARG A 214 10.94 -18.99 -2.80
C ARG A 214 11.40 -17.69 -2.15
N ALA A 215 11.15 -17.52 -0.85
CA ALA A 215 11.66 -16.38 -0.09
C ALA A 215 13.20 -16.29 -0.17
N THR A 216 13.89 -17.43 -0.09
CA THR A 216 15.36 -17.49 -0.22
C THR A 216 15.83 -16.99 -1.58
N GLN A 217 15.22 -17.47 -2.66
CA GLN A 217 15.59 -17.04 -4.02
C GLN A 217 15.32 -15.55 -4.25
N ILE A 218 14.21 -15.03 -3.70
CA ILE A 218 13.96 -13.58 -3.71
C ILE A 218 15.05 -12.87 -2.94
N GLY A 219 15.39 -13.35 -1.76
CA GLY A 219 16.37 -12.72 -0.89
C GLY A 219 17.76 -12.67 -1.49
N GLU A 220 18.23 -13.76 -2.10
CA GLU A 220 19.50 -13.81 -2.82
C GLU A 220 19.55 -12.81 -3.98
N ARG A 221 18.46 -12.67 -4.75
CA ARG A 221 18.38 -11.70 -5.85
C ARG A 221 18.42 -10.26 -5.37
N ILE A 222 17.74 -9.96 -4.28
CA ILE A 222 17.75 -8.62 -3.67
C ILE A 222 19.12 -8.32 -3.09
N ALA A 223 19.71 -9.25 -2.33
CA ALA A 223 21.04 -9.11 -1.75
C ALA A 223 22.12 -8.87 -2.82
N ALA A 224 21.99 -9.49 -4.00
CA ALA A 224 22.90 -9.27 -5.13
C ALA A 224 22.80 -7.86 -5.76
N GLN A 225 21.69 -7.14 -5.55
CA GLN A 225 21.46 -5.79 -6.09
C GLN A 225 21.65 -4.69 -5.04
N ARG A 226 21.44 -5.02 -3.76
CA ARG A 226 21.59 -4.13 -2.61
C ARG A 226 23.05 -3.73 -2.48
N ARG A 227 23.28 -2.44 -2.26
CA ARG A 227 24.60 -1.87 -1.93
C ARG A 227 24.61 -1.47 -0.47
N GLU A 228 25.82 -1.25 0.05
CA GLU A 228 25.97 -0.67 1.37
C GLU A 228 25.13 0.60 1.49
N GLY A 229 24.30 0.60 2.52
CA GLY A 229 23.42 1.70 2.86
C GLY A 229 22.07 1.76 2.13
N ASP A 230 21.79 0.89 1.17
CA ASP A 230 20.41 0.77 0.67
C ASP A 230 19.49 0.26 1.77
N LEU A 231 18.30 0.85 1.86
CA LEU A 231 17.17 0.34 2.64
C LEU A 231 16.21 -0.37 1.71
N VAL A 232 15.66 -1.52 2.10
CA VAL A 232 14.80 -2.33 1.23
C VAL A 232 13.41 -2.52 1.84
N VAL A 233 12.40 -2.11 1.07
CA VAL A 233 10.99 -2.40 1.31
C VAL A 233 10.58 -3.51 0.34
N VAL A 234 10.07 -4.62 0.88
CA VAL A 234 9.45 -5.70 0.09
C VAL A 234 7.95 -5.65 0.33
N SER A 235 7.21 -5.17 -0.69
CA SER A 235 5.76 -5.13 -0.70
C SER A 235 5.18 -6.46 -1.18
N LEU A 236 4.22 -6.99 -0.43
CA LEU A 236 3.58 -8.28 -0.71
C LEU A 236 2.07 -8.08 -0.73
N HIS A 237 1.44 -8.30 -1.88
CA HIS A 237 -0.01 -8.39 -1.98
C HIS A 237 -0.38 -9.88 -1.92
N TRP A 238 -0.89 -10.32 -0.77
CA TRP A 238 -0.97 -11.74 -0.39
C TRP A 238 -2.16 -12.03 0.53
N GLY A 239 -2.52 -13.31 0.63
CA GLY A 239 -3.57 -13.75 1.55
C GLY A 239 -4.98 -13.35 1.11
N GLY A 240 -5.96 -13.67 1.95
CA GLY A 240 -7.36 -13.34 1.69
C GLY A 240 -7.74 -11.91 2.10
N ASN A 241 -8.81 -11.39 1.50
CA ASN A 241 -9.25 -10.01 1.72
C ASN A 241 -9.85 -9.74 3.11
N TRP A 242 -10.25 -10.78 3.84
CA TRP A 242 -10.95 -10.68 5.13
C TRP A 242 -10.44 -11.74 6.11
N GLY A 243 -10.35 -11.37 7.39
CA GLY A 243 -9.80 -12.23 8.46
C GLY A 243 -8.52 -11.65 9.09
N PHE A 244 -8.34 -11.87 10.39
CA PHE A 244 -7.18 -11.39 11.14
C PHE A 244 -6.04 -12.42 11.22
N GLU A 245 -6.33 -13.67 10.87
CA GLU A 245 -5.36 -14.76 10.88
C GLU A 245 -4.20 -14.45 9.93
N ILE A 246 -2.98 -14.70 10.42
CA ILE A 246 -1.75 -14.66 9.64
C ILE A 246 -1.39 -16.11 9.43
N GLY A 247 -1.32 -16.56 8.17
CA GLY A 247 -1.01 -17.95 7.86
C GLY A 247 0.44 -18.28 8.19
N ASP A 248 0.73 -19.53 8.55
CA ASP A 248 2.09 -19.99 8.86
C ASP A 248 3.05 -19.73 7.69
N ASP A 249 2.58 -19.91 6.44
CA ASP A 249 3.37 -19.61 5.24
C ASP A 249 3.64 -18.11 5.09
N GLU A 250 2.66 -17.23 5.37
CA GLU A 250 2.86 -15.77 5.35
C GLU A 250 3.91 -15.34 6.39
N HIS A 251 3.80 -15.90 7.59
CA HIS A 251 4.70 -15.65 8.71
C HIS A 251 6.13 -16.10 8.39
N ALA A 252 6.29 -17.37 7.99
CA ALA A 252 7.59 -17.96 7.63
C ALA A 252 8.24 -17.28 6.42
N PHE A 253 7.44 -16.84 5.44
CA PHE A 253 7.95 -16.14 4.27
C PHE A 253 8.51 -14.75 4.64
N ALA A 254 7.79 -13.96 5.46
CA ALA A 254 8.29 -12.67 5.93
C ALA A 254 9.59 -12.81 6.74
N HIS A 255 9.63 -13.76 7.69
CA HIS A 255 10.83 -14.05 8.48
C HIS A 255 12.00 -14.42 7.59
N ARG A 256 11.78 -15.28 6.58
CA ARG A 256 12.85 -15.70 5.67
C ARG A 256 13.39 -14.56 4.79
N LEU A 257 12.56 -13.61 4.38
CA LEU A 257 13.03 -12.40 3.68
C LEU A 257 13.95 -11.55 4.56
N ILE A 258 13.65 -11.43 5.86
CA ILE A 258 14.50 -10.72 6.82
C ILE A 258 15.78 -11.51 7.11
N ASP A 259 15.69 -12.82 7.33
CA ASP A 259 16.82 -13.69 7.65
C ASP A 259 17.89 -13.74 6.55
N THR A 260 17.48 -13.56 5.29
CA THR A 260 18.38 -13.48 4.14
C THR A 260 19.00 -12.10 3.94
N GLY A 261 18.64 -11.11 4.78
CA GLY A 261 19.09 -9.72 4.67
C GLY A 261 18.40 -8.93 3.54
N ALA A 262 17.32 -9.47 2.99
CA ALA A 262 16.66 -8.94 1.80
C ALA A 262 15.68 -7.81 2.10
N ALA A 263 15.01 -7.85 3.25
CA ALA A 263 14.00 -6.87 3.63
C ALA A 263 14.39 -6.18 4.94
N ASP A 264 14.33 -4.85 4.95
CA ASP A 264 14.31 -4.06 6.17
C ASP A 264 12.86 -3.76 6.61
N ILE A 265 11.93 -3.74 5.64
CA ILE A 265 10.48 -3.69 5.86
C ILE A 265 9.79 -4.71 4.94
N VAL A 266 8.89 -5.51 5.51
CA VAL A 266 7.87 -6.27 4.78
C VAL A 266 6.54 -5.51 4.85
N TYR A 267 5.99 -5.17 3.70
CA TYR A 267 4.83 -4.28 3.55
C TYR A 267 3.66 -5.01 2.89
N GLY A 268 2.78 -5.57 3.72
CA GLY A 268 1.66 -6.43 3.32
C GLY A 268 0.38 -5.69 2.96
N HIS A 269 -0.32 -6.19 1.95
CA HIS A 269 -1.55 -5.66 1.36
C HIS A 269 -2.63 -6.74 1.19
N SER A 270 -3.71 -6.43 0.47
CA SER A 270 -4.85 -7.30 0.11
C SER A 270 -5.90 -7.45 1.21
N SER A 271 -5.51 -7.45 2.48
CA SER A 271 -6.50 -7.38 3.56
C SER A 271 -7.07 -5.97 3.59
N HIS A 272 -8.37 -5.80 3.34
CA HIS A 272 -9.06 -4.49 3.35
C HIS A 272 -9.25 -3.90 4.77
N HIS A 273 -8.56 -4.46 5.75
CA HIS A 273 -8.47 -4.02 7.13
C HIS A 273 -7.07 -4.28 7.67
N VAL A 274 -6.73 -3.60 8.77
CA VAL A 274 -5.42 -3.70 9.40
C VAL A 274 -5.22 -5.05 10.08
N LYS A 275 -4.07 -5.69 9.86
CA LYS A 275 -3.62 -6.92 10.53
C LYS A 275 -2.53 -6.59 11.56
N GLY A 276 -2.07 -7.63 12.28
CA GLY A 276 -1.01 -7.50 13.28
C GLY A 276 0.29 -6.94 12.71
N ILE A 277 1.04 -6.30 13.59
CA ILE A 277 2.38 -5.75 13.34
C ILE A 277 3.38 -6.64 14.09
N GLU A 278 4.51 -6.93 13.47
CA GLU A 278 5.62 -7.64 14.11
C GLU A 278 6.92 -6.89 13.87
N ILE A 279 7.77 -6.83 14.90
CA ILE A 279 9.15 -6.42 14.76
C ILE A 279 10.02 -7.66 14.94
N TYR A 280 10.54 -8.18 13.82
CA TYR A 280 11.36 -9.37 13.81
C TYR A 280 12.81 -9.01 13.49
N ARG A 281 13.75 -9.30 14.40
CA ARG A 281 15.17 -8.90 14.29
C ARG A 281 15.34 -7.41 13.99
N GLU A 282 14.58 -6.59 14.72
CA GLU A 282 14.51 -5.13 14.56
C GLU A 282 14.03 -4.67 13.17
N ARG A 283 13.43 -5.54 12.35
CA ARG A 283 12.84 -5.21 11.04
C ARG A 283 11.33 -5.24 11.12
N LEU A 284 10.69 -4.32 10.40
CA LEU A 284 9.24 -4.15 10.46
C LEU A 284 8.53 -5.13 9.52
N ILE A 285 7.52 -5.81 10.03
CA ILE A 285 6.55 -6.58 9.23
C ILE A 285 5.17 -5.99 9.48
N LEU A 286 4.58 -5.43 8.42
CA LEU A 286 3.16 -5.09 8.37
C LEU A 286 2.44 -6.20 7.61
N TYR A 287 1.70 -7.07 8.29
CA TYR A 287 1.08 -8.23 7.62
C TYR A 287 -0.07 -7.87 6.67
N GLY A 288 -0.71 -6.73 6.90
CA GLY A 288 -1.83 -6.23 6.12
C GLY A 288 -2.18 -4.81 6.54
N CYS A 289 -2.05 -3.86 5.63
CA CYS A 289 -2.17 -2.42 5.94
C CYS A 289 -3.59 -1.87 5.83
N GLY A 290 -4.57 -2.69 5.44
CA GLY A 290 -5.94 -2.23 5.20
C GLY A 290 -6.08 -1.44 3.91
N ASP A 291 -7.15 -0.68 3.83
CA ASP A 291 -7.34 0.34 2.80
C ASP A 291 -6.86 1.71 3.31
N CYS A 292 -6.30 2.52 2.43
CA CYS A 292 -6.04 3.94 2.68
C CYS A 292 -7.08 4.82 2.00
N LEU A 293 -7.47 4.49 0.78
CA LEU A 293 -8.56 5.15 0.06
C LEU A 293 -9.43 4.07 -0.56
N ASN A 294 -10.74 4.11 -0.30
CA ASN A 294 -11.72 3.23 -0.91
C ASN A 294 -13.05 3.98 -1.09
N ASP A 295 -14.01 3.32 -1.73
CA ASP A 295 -15.37 3.80 -1.91
C ASP A 295 -16.40 2.87 -1.25
N TYR A 296 -16.02 2.27 -0.11
CA TYR A 296 -16.83 1.26 0.58
C TYR A 296 -17.91 1.85 1.50
N GLU A 297 -18.01 3.17 1.58
CA GLU A 297 -19.01 3.86 2.39
C GLU A 297 -20.43 3.41 2.06
N GLY A 298 -21.17 2.99 3.09
CA GLY A 298 -22.54 2.49 2.95
C GLY A 298 -22.65 1.05 2.44
N ILE A 299 -21.54 0.34 2.19
CA ILE A 299 -21.55 -1.11 1.91
C ILE A 299 -21.68 -1.88 3.23
N HIS A 300 -22.52 -2.91 3.24
CA HIS A 300 -22.74 -3.79 4.38
C HIS A 300 -22.13 -5.19 4.17
N GLY A 301 -21.86 -5.91 5.26
CA GLY A 301 -21.37 -7.30 5.25
C GLY A 301 -20.03 -7.48 5.97
N HIS A 302 -19.23 -6.42 6.07
CA HIS A 302 -17.87 -6.45 6.62
C HIS A 302 -17.66 -5.44 7.77
N GLN A 303 -18.72 -4.98 8.41
CA GLN A 303 -18.68 -4.02 9.53
C GLN A 303 -17.71 -4.42 10.67
N PRO A 304 -17.54 -5.71 11.03
CA PRO A 304 -16.59 -6.10 12.07
C PRO A 304 -15.13 -5.75 11.76
N PHE A 305 -14.78 -5.49 10.49
CA PHE A 305 -13.44 -5.13 10.05
C PHE A 305 -13.22 -3.62 9.91
N ARG A 306 -14.29 -2.80 10.05
CA ARG A 306 -14.25 -1.34 9.92
C ARG A 306 -13.49 -0.86 8.67
N PRO A 307 -13.97 -1.19 7.45
CA PRO A 307 -13.32 -0.75 6.20
C PRO A 307 -13.35 0.77 5.99
N ASP A 308 -14.09 1.51 6.83
CA ASP A 308 -14.05 2.96 6.90
C ASP A 308 -12.82 3.51 7.63
N LEU A 309 -12.06 2.68 8.36
CA LEU A 309 -10.88 3.11 9.10
C LEU A 309 -9.60 2.78 8.33
N ALA A 310 -8.65 3.70 8.37
CA ALA A 310 -7.36 3.61 7.69
C ALA A 310 -6.21 4.02 8.63
N LEU A 311 -4.98 3.61 8.30
CA LEU A 311 -3.78 4.05 9.00
C LEU A 311 -2.75 4.63 8.04
N MET A 312 -2.17 5.76 8.46
CA MET A 312 -0.94 6.29 7.89
C MET A 312 0.23 5.85 8.76
N TYR A 313 1.13 5.01 8.25
CA TYR A 313 2.28 4.50 9.00
C TYR A 313 3.53 5.32 8.69
N PHE A 314 4.31 5.61 9.73
CA PHE A 314 5.53 6.42 9.65
C PHE A 314 6.71 5.72 10.32
N PRO A 315 7.21 4.60 9.75
CA PRO A 315 8.40 3.95 10.26
C PRO A 315 9.63 4.86 10.07
N VAL A 316 10.49 4.88 11.08
CA VAL A 316 11.80 5.52 11.05
C VAL A 316 12.85 4.41 11.15
N LEU A 317 13.68 4.30 10.12
CA LEU A 317 14.77 3.34 10.08
C LEU A 317 16.10 4.04 10.37
N ASP A 318 16.98 3.30 11.02
CA ASP A 318 18.41 3.56 11.00
C ASP A 318 18.94 3.35 9.58
N ALA A 319 19.54 4.36 8.98
CA ALA A 319 20.01 4.24 7.60
C ALA A 319 21.14 3.21 7.48
N GLY A 320 22.02 3.12 8.48
CA GLY A 320 23.20 2.26 8.42
C GLY A 320 22.86 0.78 8.50
N SER A 321 22.04 0.43 9.49
CA SER A 321 21.69 -0.97 9.77
C SER A 321 20.39 -1.41 9.11
N GLY A 322 19.46 -0.49 8.83
CA GLY A 322 18.09 -0.81 8.44
C GLY A 322 17.18 -1.18 9.61
N ALA A 323 17.66 -1.07 10.86
CA ALA A 323 16.85 -1.34 12.04
C ALA A 323 15.72 -0.30 12.20
N LEU A 324 14.56 -0.77 12.63
CA LEU A 324 13.44 0.09 13.03
C LEU A 324 13.80 0.81 14.33
N VAL A 325 13.75 2.14 14.30
CA VAL A 325 14.03 3.02 15.44
C VAL A 325 12.74 3.51 16.08
N GLU A 326 11.73 3.77 15.26
CA GLU A 326 10.43 4.27 15.71
C GLU A 326 9.36 3.82 14.73
N LEU A 327 8.18 3.46 15.24
CA LEU A 327 6.98 3.33 14.42
C LEU A 327 5.84 4.11 15.08
N SER A 328 5.38 5.13 14.38
CA SER A 328 4.14 5.84 14.68
C SER A 328 3.13 5.64 13.56
N ALA A 329 1.85 5.73 13.91
CA ALA A 329 0.76 5.72 12.93
C ALA A 329 -0.30 6.78 13.26
N VAL A 330 -0.96 7.32 12.25
CA VAL A 330 -2.09 8.26 12.39
C VAL A 330 -3.38 7.56 11.96
N PRO A 331 -4.33 7.35 12.90
CA PRO A 331 -5.68 6.88 12.62
C PRO A 331 -6.48 7.85 11.74
N MET A 332 -6.99 7.33 10.63
CA MET A 332 -7.85 8.06 9.69
C MET A 332 -9.18 7.34 9.54
N GLN A 333 -10.20 8.08 9.10
CA GLN A 333 -11.49 7.55 8.69
C GLN A 333 -11.83 8.08 7.29
N ILE A 334 -12.27 7.18 6.43
CA ILE A 334 -12.82 7.48 5.12
C ILE A 334 -14.29 7.86 5.32
N ARG A 335 -14.59 9.12 5.05
CA ARG A 335 -15.94 9.66 5.14
C ARG A 335 -16.13 10.74 4.08
N ASN A 336 -17.24 10.68 3.35
CA ASN A 336 -17.52 11.54 2.21
C ASN A 336 -16.47 11.39 1.09
N LEU A 337 -16.01 10.17 0.84
CA LEU A 337 -14.99 9.76 -0.13
C LEU A 337 -13.65 10.50 0.05
N ARG A 338 -13.33 10.86 1.29
CA ARG A 338 -12.08 11.52 1.68
C ARG A 338 -11.57 11.02 3.03
N LEU A 339 -10.28 11.11 3.23
CA LEU A 339 -9.64 10.88 4.52
C LEU A 339 -9.87 12.07 5.47
N GLN A 340 -10.33 11.74 6.66
CA GLN A 340 -10.47 12.64 7.81
C GLN A 340 -9.73 12.00 8.99
N ARG A 341 -9.25 12.81 9.94
CA ARG A 341 -8.72 12.20 11.17
C ARG A 341 -9.80 11.37 11.87
N ALA A 342 -9.44 10.16 12.31
CA ALA A 342 -10.42 9.27 12.92
C ALA A 342 -11.01 9.88 14.21
N PRO A 343 -12.33 9.74 14.45
CA PRO A 343 -12.93 10.09 15.73
C PRO A 343 -12.42 9.18 16.86
N ALA A 344 -12.70 9.55 18.11
CA ALA A 344 -12.19 8.85 19.29
C ALA A 344 -12.54 7.35 19.32
N ASP A 345 -13.74 6.97 18.88
CA ASP A 345 -14.17 5.58 18.79
C ASP A 345 -13.40 4.81 17.69
N GLY A 346 -13.14 5.44 16.55
CA GLY A 346 -12.32 4.87 15.48
C GLY A 346 -10.87 4.66 15.92
N LYS A 347 -10.29 5.65 16.62
CA LYS A 347 -8.95 5.54 17.24
C LYS A 347 -8.89 4.40 18.25
N ALA A 348 -9.87 4.32 19.15
CA ALA A 348 -9.93 3.27 20.17
C ALA A 348 -10.07 1.88 19.54
N TRP A 349 -10.87 1.76 18.47
CA TRP A 349 -11.03 0.50 17.73
C TRP A 349 -9.72 0.06 17.07
N LEU A 350 -9.05 0.96 16.34
CA LEU A 350 -7.76 0.66 15.68
C LEU A 350 -6.69 0.26 16.71
N HIS A 351 -6.60 0.98 17.81
CA HIS A 351 -5.71 0.64 18.92
C HIS A 351 -6.00 -0.77 19.46
N ALA A 352 -7.27 -1.07 19.77
CA ALA A 352 -7.64 -2.37 20.34
C ALA A 352 -7.37 -3.53 19.38
N VAL A 353 -7.63 -3.35 18.08
CA VAL A 353 -7.34 -4.37 17.06
C VAL A 353 -5.84 -4.58 16.92
N LEU A 354 -5.06 -3.50 16.78
CA LEU A 354 -3.62 -3.65 16.62
C LEU A 354 -2.96 -4.25 17.87
N GLU A 355 -3.33 -3.84 19.08
CA GLU A 355 -2.83 -4.45 20.32
C GLU A 355 -3.18 -5.94 20.37
N ARG A 356 -4.43 -6.31 20.05
CA ARG A 356 -4.86 -7.71 20.03
C ARG A 356 -4.06 -8.55 19.04
N GLU A 357 -3.92 -8.07 17.80
CA GLU A 357 -3.32 -8.83 16.71
C GLU A 357 -1.79 -8.85 16.72
N SER A 358 -1.17 -7.85 17.36
CA SER A 358 0.30 -7.69 17.41
C SER A 358 0.91 -8.31 18.68
N ARG A 359 0.14 -8.43 19.78
CA ARG A 359 0.63 -8.96 21.07
C ARG A 359 1.23 -10.36 20.96
N ARG A 360 0.71 -11.20 20.06
CA ARG A 360 1.25 -12.56 19.83
C ARG A 360 2.70 -12.56 19.34
N PHE A 361 3.18 -11.44 18.82
CA PHE A 361 4.55 -11.23 18.35
C PHE A 361 5.40 -10.45 19.35
N GLY A 362 4.91 -10.22 20.57
CA GLY A 362 5.58 -9.35 21.56
C GLY A 362 5.48 -7.86 21.24
N THR A 363 4.75 -7.48 20.19
CA THR A 363 4.57 -6.08 19.78
C THR A 363 3.35 -5.48 20.46
N HIS A 364 3.54 -4.33 21.11
CA HIS A 364 2.51 -3.60 21.83
C HIS A 364 2.20 -2.26 21.16
N VAL A 365 0.94 -1.83 21.24
CA VAL A 365 0.51 -0.55 20.71
C VAL A 365 -0.04 0.30 21.84
N SER A 366 0.43 1.54 21.91
CA SER A 366 -0.06 2.54 22.85
C SER A 366 -0.69 3.70 22.10
N ALA A 367 -1.78 4.24 22.64
CA ALA A 367 -2.23 5.58 22.26
C ALA A 367 -1.22 6.61 22.80
N CYS A 368 -0.84 7.57 21.96
CA CYS A 368 -0.11 8.76 22.38
C CYS A 368 -1.00 10.00 22.29
N ASP A 369 -0.50 11.13 22.81
CA ASP A 369 -1.24 12.39 22.89
C ASP A 369 -2.08 12.69 21.65
N VAL A 370 -3.32 13.10 21.92
CA VAL A 370 -4.48 13.47 21.07
C VAL A 370 -4.76 12.71 19.76
N ASP A 371 -3.80 12.21 18.97
CA ASP A 371 -4.05 11.83 17.57
C ASP A 371 -3.22 10.68 16.97
N GLY A 372 -2.29 10.06 17.70
CA GLY A 372 -1.40 9.03 17.14
C GLY A 372 -1.43 7.68 17.87
N LEU A 373 -0.85 6.68 17.22
CA LEU A 373 -0.47 5.39 17.83
C LEU A 373 1.06 5.27 17.80
N HIS A 374 1.66 4.81 18.89
CA HIS A 374 3.07 4.38 18.92
C HIS A 374 3.15 2.88 19.16
N VAL A 375 4.04 2.22 18.43
CA VAL A 375 4.33 0.80 18.54
C VAL A 375 5.60 0.60 19.36
N HIS A 376 5.55 -0.33 20.31
CA HIS A 376 6.65 -0.75 21.19
C HIS A 376 6.89 -2.25 20.98
N TRP A 377 8.12 -2.72 21.13
CA TRP A 377 8.49 -4.11 20.87
C TRP A 377 9.64 -4.58 21.75
#